data_AF-A0A4V0ZFQ6-F1
#
_entry.id   AF-A0A4V0ZFQ6-F1
#
_cell.length_a   1.000
_cell.length_b   1.000
_cell.length_c   1.000
_cell.angle_alpha   90.00
_cell.angle_beta   90.00
_cell.angle_gamma   90.00
#
_symmetry.space_group_name_H-M   'P 1'
#
loop_
_entity.id
_entity.type
_entity.pdbx_description
1 polymer ?
#
loop_
_entity_poly.entity_id
_entity_poly.type
_entity_poly.pdbx_seq_one_letter_code
_entity_poly.pdbx_strand_id
1 'polypeptide(L)'
;MDREDKSELIEKLEKGVLLRNFSGQLTYEINERRYDQYKPAKKKISKEFGLIPFGLTINGADEAFQTFLKGTKRIGIEWDVWSGLIFVAKNKQAEDLIQGIAAYCEVNEI
;
A
#
# COMPACT_ATOMS: atom_id res chain seq x y z
N MET A 1 2.95 30.41 -20.97
CA MET A 1 3.40 29.94 -19.64
C MET A 1 2.66 28.65 -19.41
N ASP A 2 3.33 27.55 -19.73
CA ASP A 2 2.77 26.21 -19.69
C ASP A 2 2.33 25.93 -18.25
N ARG A 3 1.04 25.68 -18.04
CA ARG A 3 0.59 25.13 -16.77
C ARG A 3 0.98 23.66 -16.85
N GLU A 4 2.19 23.33 -16.38
CA GLU A 4 2.49 21.96 -15.99
C GLU A 4 1.30 21.48 -15.15
N ASP A 5 0.59 20.45 -15.62
CA ASP A 5 -0.65 20.01 -15.00
C ASP A 5 -0.35 19.66 -13.56
N LYS A 6 -1.00 20.34 -12.62
CA LYS A 6 -0.77 20.12 -11.18
C LYS A 6 -0.97 18.65 -10.82
N SER A 7 -1.80 17.93 -11.57
CA SER A 7 -2.04 16.50 -11.41
C SER A 7 -0.79 15.69 -11.75
N GLU A 8 -0.14 15.98 -12.88
CA GLU A 8 1.14 15.35 -13.23
C GLU A 8 2.27 15.72 -12.25
N LEU A 9 2.23 16.95 -11.71
CA LEU A 9 3.20 17.40 -10.73
C LEU A 9 3.00 16.71 -9.37
N ILE A 10 1.74 16.49 -8.96
CA ILE A 10 1.38 15.72 -7.77
C ILE A 10 1.78 14.25 -7.98
N GLU A 11 1.49 13.67 -9.13
CA GLU A 11 1.87 12.29 -9.47
C GLU A 11 3.39 12.10 -9.54
N LYS A 12 4.15 13.12 -9.96
CA LYS A 12 5.62 13.14 -9.91
C LYS A 12 6.18 13.33 -8.50
N LEU A 13 5.47 14.03 -7.61
CA LEU A 13 5.95 14.39 -6.28
C LEU A 13 5.49 13.42 -5.18
N GLU A 14 4.38 12.74 -5.38
CA GLU A 14 3.82 11.74 -4.46
C GLU A 14 4.11 10.34 -5.03
N LYS A 15 5.05 9.62 -4.41
CA LYS A 15 5.37 8.24 -4.83
C LYS A 15 4.19 7.30 -4.62
N GLY A 16 3.31 7.64 -3.68
CA GLY A 16 1.98 7.05 -3.56
C GLY A 16 0.97 8.01 -2.95
N VAL A 17 -0.30 7.66 -3.05
CA VAL A 17 -1.43 8.49 -2.62
C VAL A 17 -2.15 7.85 -1.44
N LEU A 18 -2.49 8.65 -0.43
CA LEU A 18 -3.40 8.25 0.64
C LEU A 18 -4.85 8.53 0.21
N LEU A 19 -5.67 7.50 0.12
CA LEU A 19 -7.08 7.64 -0.29
C LEU A 19 -8.01 6.71 0.49
N ARG A 20 -9.31 6.81 0.21
CA ARG A 20 -10.35 5.96 0.81
C ARG A 20 -10.87 5.01 -0.25
N ASN A 21 -10.79 3.71 -0.01
CA ASN A 21 -11.39 2.74 -0.90
C ASN A 21 -12.93 2.80 -0.85
N PHE A 22 -13.62 2.02 -1.69
CA PHE A 22 -15.08 1.98 -1.74
C PHE A 22 -15.74 1.65 -0.38
N SER A 23 -15.05 0.89 0.48
CA SER A 23 -15.52 0.55 1.84
C SER A 23 -15.20 1.63 2.89
N GLY A 24 -14.65 2.77 2.49
CA GLY A 24 -14.25 3.87 3.38
C GLY A 24 -12.98 3.58 4.18
N GLN A 25 -12.23 2.53 3.86
CA GLN A 25 -10.97 2.19 4.54
C GLN A 25 -9.84 3.06 4.00
N LEU A 26 -8.94 3.49 4.87
CA LEU A 26 -7.73 4.20 4.44
C LEU A 26 -6.82 3.25 3.67
N THR A 27 -6.40 3.67 2.49
CA THR A 27 -5.40 3.00 1.66
C THR A 27 -4.23 3.93 1.38
N TYR A 28 -3.06 3.34 1.17
CA TYR A 28 -1.92 4.00 0.55
C TYR A 28 -1.57 3.21 -0.71
N GLU A 29 -1.59 3.88 -1.86
CA GLU A 29 -1.45 3.26 -3.19
C GLU A 29 -0.23 3.82 -3.89
N ILE A 30 0.70 2.94 -4.28
CA ILE A 30 1.88 3.26 -5.06
C ILE A 30 1.64 2.73 -6.48
N ASN A 31 1.34 3.65 -7.39
CA ASN A 31 1.04 3.35 -8.79
C ASN A 31 2.25 2.72 -9.50
N GLU A 32 1.99 2.08 -10.65
CA GLU A 32 2.99 1.53 -11.58
C GLU A 32 3.92 0.43 -11.03
N ARG A 33 3.73 -0.02 -9.78
CA ARG A 33 4.51 -1.13 -9.23
C ARG A 33 4.13 -2.43 -9.91
N ARG A 34 5.14 -3.16 -10.39
CA ARG A 34 4.97 -4.46 -11.05
C ARG A 34 4.86 -5.59 -10.02
N TYR A 35 4.28 -6.71 -10.41
CA TYR A 35 4.08 -7.87 -9.54
C TYR A 35 5.37 -8.39 -8.87
N ASP A 36 6.49 -8.31 -9.57
CA ASP A 36 7.81 -8.70 -9.06
C ASP A 36 8.30 -7.81 -7.90
N GLN A 37 7.75 -6.60 -7.76
CA GLN A 37 8.02 -5.66 -6.66
C GLN A 37 7.10 -5.89 -5.45
N TYR A 38 5.93 -6.51 -5.63
CA TYR A 38 4.99 -6.81 -4.54
C TYR A 38 5.61 -7.72 -3.47
N LYS A 39 6.24 -8.83 -3.85
CA LYS A 39 6.82 -9.78 -2.88
C LYS A 39 7.96 -9.15 -2.06
N PRO A 40 8.94 -8.44 -2.66
CA PRO A 40 9.95 -7.69 -1.92
C PRO A 40 9.37 -6.63 -0.99
N ALA A 41 8.44 -5.79 -1.47
CA ALA A 41 7.83 -4.74 -0.67
C ALA A 41 7.07 -5.32 0.53
N LYS A 42 6.23 -6.34 0.29
CA LYS A 42 5.53 -7.07 1.36
C LYS A 42 6.50 -7.60 2.41
N LYS A 43 7.62 -8.22 2.00
CA LYS A 43 8.63 -8.75 2.94
C LYS A 43 9.31 -7.63 3.73
N LYS A 44 9.69 -6.53 3.07
CA LYS A 44 10.35 -5.37 3.71
C LYS A 44 9.42 -4.71 4.72
N ILE A 45 8.19 -4.38 4.33
CA ILE A 45 7.19 -3.73 5.18
C ILE A 45 6.76 -4.64 6.34
N SER A 46 6.49 -5.92 6.08
CA SER A 46 6.14 -6.85 7.16
C SER A 46 7.23 -7.00 8.20
N LYS A 47 8.49 -7.05 7.79
CA LYS A 47 9.62 -7.08 8.71
C LYS A 47 9.74 -5.78 9.50
N GLU A 48 9.76 -4.64 8.81
CA GLU A 48 9.95 -3.32 9.42
C GLU A 48 8.89 -3.02 10.48
N PHE A 49 7.63 -3.28 10.15
CA PHE A 49 6.52 -2.96 11.03
C PHE A 49 6.16 -4.09 12.00
N GLY A 50 6.90 -5.20 12.00
CA GLY A 50 6.64 -6.36 12.88
C GLY A 50 5.27 -7.00 12.63
N LEU A 51 4.91 -7.15 11.36
CA LEU A 51 3.61 -7.65 10.93
C LEU A 51 3.62 -9.17 10.84
N ILE A 52 2.56 -9.80 11.36
CA ILE A 52 2.41 -11.26 11.38
C ILE A 52 1.40 -11.66 10.31
N PRO A 53 1.74 -12.58 9.38
CA PRO A 53 0.79 -13.13 8.42
C PRO A 53 -0.51 -13.63 9.06
N PHE A 54 -1.65 -13.31 8.44
CA PHE A 54 -2.97 -13.73 8.93
C PHE A 54 -3.91 -14.10 7.79
N GLY A 55 -4.52 -15.29 7.89
CA GLY A 55 -5.52 -15.76 6.95
C GLY A 55 -4.94 -16.18 5.59
N LEU A 56 -5.75 -16.04 4.55
CA LEU A 56 -5.42 -16.49 3.19
C LEU A 56 -4.44 -15.52 2.50
N THR A 57 -3.57 -16.09 1.68
CA THR A 57 -2.79 -15.35 0.69
C THR A 57 -3.31 -15.69 -0.70
N ILE A 58 -3.65 -14.68 -1.49
CA ILE A 58 -3.96 -14.82 -2.90
C ILE A 58 -2.75 -14.39 -3.72
N ASN A 59 -2.38 -15.20 -4.72
CA ASN A 59 -1.33 -14.91 -5.70
C ASN A 59 -1.85 -15.30 -7.08
N GLY A 60 -2.68 -14.44 -7.67
CA GLY A 60 -3.17 -14.55 -9.04
C GLY A 60 -2.27 -13.82 -10.04
N ALA A 61 -2.64 -13.92 -11.32
CA ALA A 61 -1.98 -13.19 -12.39
C ALA A 61 -2.33 -11.70 -12.37
N ASP A 62 -3.58 -11.38 -12.02
CA ASP A 62 -4.12 -10.02 -12.07
C ASP A 62 -4.14 -9.34 -10.69
N GLU A 63 -4.14 -10.13 -9.61
CA GLU A 63 -4.17 -9.64 -8.24
C GLU A 63 -3.38 -10.54 -7.28
N ALA A 64 -2.84 -9.95 -6.23
CA ALA A 64 -2.27 -10.68 -5.11
C ALA A 64 -2.43 -9.90 -3.82
N PHE A 65 -2.81 -10.57 -2.74
CA PHE A 65 -2.94 -9.92 -1.46
C PHE A 65 -2.73 -10.87 -0.30
N GLN A 66 -2.31 -10.30 0.82
CA GLN A 66 -2.16 -11.01 2.08
C GLN A 66 -2.54 -10.09 3.24
N THR A 67 -3.33 -10.60 4.18
CA THR A 67 -3.64 -9.88 5.41
C THR A 67 -2.54 -10.13 6.45
N PHE A 68 -2.25 -9.11 7.25
CA PHE A 68 -1.33 -9.16 8.37
C PHE A 68 -1.94 -8.56 9.64
N LEU A 69 -1.38 -8.95 10.78
CA LEU A 69 -1.71 -8.45 12.11
C LEU A 69 -0.56 -7.69 12.76
N LYS A 70 -0.93 -6.65 13.52
CA LYS A 70 -0.09 -6.01 14.55
C LYS A 70 -0.96 -5.74 15.78
N GLY A 71 -0.97 -6.68 16.72
CA GLY A 71 -1.98 -6.70 17.79
C GLY A 71 -3.38 -6.86 17.19
N THR A 72 -4.29 -5.91 17.49
CA THR A 72 -5.66 -5.89 16.96
C THR A 72 -5.79 -5.21 15.59
N LYS A 73 -4.70 -4.62 15.07
CA LYS A 73 -4.67 -3.93 13.78
C LYS A 73 -4.58 -4.95 12.65
N ARG A 74 -5.51 -4.89 11.70
CA ARG A 74 -5.52 -5.74 10.49
C ARG A 74 -5.17 -4.89 9.28
N ILE A 75 -4.14 -5.28 8.53
CA ILE A 75 -3.77 -4.61 7.28
C ILE A 75 -3.69 -5.59 6.12
N GLY A 76 -4.08 -5.14 4.94
CA GLY A 76 -3.79 -5.81 3.67
C GLY A 76 -2.52 -5.23 3.08
N ILE A 77 -1.63 -6.09 2.60
CA ILE A 77 -0.63 -5.71 1.59
C ILE A 77 -1.07 -6.41 0.31
N GLU A 78 -1.41 -5.60 -0.68
CA GLU A 78 -2.15 -6.01 -1.87
C GLU A 78 -1.46 -5.47 -3.11
N TRP A 79 -1.75 -6.09 -4.24
CA TRP A 79 -1.28 -5.67 -5.54
C TRP A 79 -2.32 -6.06 -6.58
N ASP A 80 -2.57 -5.19 -7.52
CA ASP A 80 -3.31 -5.53 -8.73
C ASP A 80 -2.73 -4.82 -9.96
N VAL A 81 -3.10 -5.32 -11.12
CA VAL A 81 -2.60 -4.82 -12.41
C VAL A 81 -2.98 -3.38 -12.72
N TRP A 82 -3.95 -2.78 -12.02
CA TRP A 82 -4.48 -1.44 -12.33
C TRP A 82 -3.93 -0.39 -11.36
N SER A 83 -3.89 -0.71 -10.07
CA SER A 83 -3.48 0.20 -9.00
C SER A 83 -2.03 0.03 -8.54
N GLY A 84 -1.35 -1.06 -8.93
CA GLY A 84 0.01 -1.33 -8.45
C GLY A 84 0.01 -1.84 -7.02
N LEU A 85 0.85 -1.27 -6.13
CA LEU A 85 1.02 -1.76 -4.76
C LEU A 85 0.12 -0.99 -3.79
N ILE A 86 -0.65 -1.71 -2.98
CA ILE A 86 -1.68 -1.15 -2.11
C ILE A 86 -1.48 -1.62 -0.67
N PHE A 87 -1.57 -0.69 0.27
CA PHE A 87 -1.64 -0.98 1.70
C PHE A 87 -3.01 -0.56 2.23
N VAL A 88 -3.75 -1.49 2.84
CA VAL A 88 -5.16 -1.27 3.22
C VAL A 88 -5.38 -1.44 4.71
N ALA A 89 -6.01 -0.46 5.37
CA ALA A 89 -6.49 -0.59 6.75
C ALA A 89 -7.76 -1.45 6.79
N LYS A 90 -7.64 -2.76 7.04
CA LYS A 90 -8.79 -3.68 7.11
C LYS A 90 -9.68 -3.45 8.34
N ASN A 91 -9.25 -2.60 9.28
CA ASN A 91 -10.08 -2.05 10.35
C ASN A 91 -9.62 -0.64 10.73
N LYS A 92 -10.50 0.13 11.39
CA LYS A 92 -10.24 1.53 11.77
C LYS A 92 -8.98 1.72 12.64
N GLN A 93 -8.67 0.75 13.49
CA GLN A 93 -7.48 0.79 14.36
C GLN A 93 -6.16 0.71 13.58
N ALA A 94 -6.20 0.24 12.33
CA ALA A 94 -5.03 0.12 11.49
C ALA A 94 -4.74 1.38 10.64
N GLU A 95 -5.59 2.41 10.67
CA GLU A 95 -5.38 3.61 9.83
C GLU A 95 -4.08 4.34 10.17
N ASP A 96 -3.77 4.54 11.45
CA ASP A 96 -2.50 5.14 11.88
C ASP A 96 -1.28 4.31 11.43
N LEU A 97 -1.45 2.99 11.31
CA LEU A 97 -0.39 2.11 10.80
C LEU A 97 -0.19 2.30 9.30
N ILE A 98 -1.26 2.51 8.52
CA ILE A 98 -1.16 2.83 7.09
C ILE A 98 -0.46 4.17 6.87
N GLN A 99 -0.76 5.19 7.68
CA GLN A 99 -0.05 6.47 7.61
C GLN A 99 1.46 6.32 7.90
N GLY A 100 1.82 5.51 8.90
CA GLY A 100 3.21 5.20 9.20
C GLY A 100 3.92 4.44 8.06
N ILE A 101 3.21 3.50 7.42
CA ILE A 101 3.73 2.79 6.24
C ILE A 101 3.93 3.77 5.07
N ALA A 102 2.97 4.66 4.80
CA ALA A 102 3.09 5.66 3.75
C ALA A 102 4.34 6.52 3.95
N ALA A 103 4.51 7.10 5.14
CA ALA A 103 5.69 7.91 5.47
C ALA A 103 7.01 7.12 5.31
N TYR A 104 7.02 5.84 5.68
CA TYR A 104 8.20 5.00 5.48
C TYR A 104 8.48 4.74 4.00
N CYS A 105 7.46 4.48 3.19
CA CYS A 105 7.59 4.23 1.76
C CYS A 105 8.19 5.43 1.00
N GLU A 106 7.72 6.64 1.31
CA GLU A 106 8.22 7.88 0.71
C GLU A 106 9.74 8.06 0.95
N VAL A 107 10.20 7.75 2.16
CA VAL A 107 11.62 7.88 2.57
C VAL A 107 12.50 6.75 2.01
N ASN A 108 11.98 5.53 1.88
CA ASN A 108 12.78 4.33 1.63
C ASN A 108 12.66 3.76 0.20
N GLU A 109 12.05 4.54 -0.70
CA GLU A 109 11.88 4.22 -2.13
C GLU A 109 11.29 2.83 -2.37
N ILE A 110 10.24 2.51 -1.60
CA ILE A 110 9.50 1.24 -1.70
C ILE A 110 8.80 1.13 -3.04
#